data_AF-A0A257XCQ6-F1
#
_entry.id   AF-A0A257XCQ6-F1
#
_cell.length_a   1.000
_cell.length_b   1.000
_cell.length_c   1.000
_cell.angle_alpha   90.00
_cell.angle_beta   90.00
_cell.angle_gamma   90.00
#
_symmetry.space_group_name_H-M   'P 1'
#
loop_
_entity.id
_entity.type
_entity.pdbx_description
1 polymer ?
#
loop_
_entity_poly.entity_id
_entity_poly.type
_entity_poly.pdbx_seq_one_letter_code
_entity_poly.pdbx_strand_id
1 'polypeptide(L)'
;MRGDVVSARSVIRVSPPAGLCRPEGELASWQGCGSGFALAGVGELPWVAGLGSIDSGLTAHARQIGRLGCLRLAAGEGIDAALASPIYVRDKVAQTTAERLAAGGRA
;
A
#
# COMPACT_ATOMS: atom_id res chain seq x y z
N MET A 1 -10.86 -13.09 -4.40
CA MET A 1 -11.71 -11.97 -4.84
C MET A 1 -13.00 -12.51 -5.48
N ARG A 2 -14.07 -12.61 -4.70
CA ARG A 2 -15.45 -12.73 -5.21
C ARG A 2 -16.03 -11.32 -5.21
N GLY A 3 -16.49 -10.85 -6.36
CA GLY A 3 -16.95 -9.48 -6.56
C GLY A 3 -16.20 -8.79 -7.69
N ASP A 4 -16.95 -8.04 -8.51
CA ASP A 4 -16.44 -7.30 -9.67
C ASP A 4 -16.19 -5.81 -9.35
N VAL A 5 -16.40 -5.42 -8.08
CA VAL A 5 -16.23 -4.04 -7.61
C VAL A 5 -14.98 -3.95 -6.76
N VAL A 6 -14.06 -3.08 -7.17
CA VAL A 6 -12.85 -2.74 -6.41
C VAL A 6 -12.78 -1.23 -6.30
N SER A 7 -12.76 -0.73 -5.06
CA SER A 7 -12.66 0.70 -4.76
C SER A 7 -11.48 0.99 -3.84
N ALA A 8 -10.71 2.02 -4.19
CA ALA A 8 -9.70 2.55 -3.30
C ALA A 8 -10.38 3.32 -2.16
N ARG A 9 -10.03 3.00 -0.91
CA ARG A 9 -10.59 3.64 0.30
C ARG A 9 -9.74 4.79 0.84
N SER A 10 -8.55 4.99 0.30
CA SER A 10 -7.61 6.04 0.70
C SER A 10 -6.67 6.41 -0.44
N VAL A 11 -6.00 7.55 -0.30
CA VAL A 11 -4.90 7.94 -1.21
C VAL A 11 -3.66 7.08 -0.96
N ILE A 12 -2.84 6.91 -2.00
CA ILE A 12 -1.55 6.23 -1.89
C ILE A 12 -0.61 7.09 -1.03
N ARG A 13 0.03 6.48 -0.03
CA ARG A 13 0.96 7.16 0.87
C ARG A 13 2.03 6.23 1.40
N VAL A 14 3.16 6.81 1.79
CA VAL A 14 4.24 6.14 2.53
C VAL A 14 4.33 6.76 3.91
N SER A 15 4.29 5.94 4.96
CA SER A 15 4.40 6.39 6.35
C SER A 15 5.10 5.34 7.21
N PRO A 16 5.65 5.71 8.38
CA PRO A 16 6.01 4.72 9.40
C PRO A 16 4.77 3.96 9.89
N PRO A 17 4.93 2.82 10.60
CA PRO A 17 3.81 2.03 11.12
C PRO A 17 2.84 2.85 11.97
N ALA A 18 3.35 3.73 12.85
CA ALA A 18 2.53 4.62 13.68
C ALA A 18 1.65 5.60 12.87
N GLY A 19 1.94 5.79 11.57
CA GLY A 19 1.11 6.59 10.67
C GLY A 19 -0.05 5.83 10.04
N LEU A 20 -0.19 4.51 10.25
CA LEU A 20 -1.30 3.72 9.71
C LEU A 20 -2.60 3.98 10.49
N CYS A 21 -3.68 4.26 9.76
CA CYS A 21 -5.00 4.44 10.34
C CYS A 21 -5.71 3.09 10.50
N ARG A 22 -6.45 2.95 11.61
CA ARG A 22 -7.37 1.82 11.80
C ARG A 22 -8.43 1.84 10.68
N PRO A 23 -8.71 0.70 10.02
CA PRO A 23 -9.78 0.64 9.03
C PRO A 23 -11.17 0.83 9.68
N GLU A 24 -12.09 1.42 8.92
CA GLU A 24 -13.46 1.65 9.38
C GLU A 24 -14.25 0.33 9.48
N GLY A 25 -15.24 0.29 10.38
CA GLY A 25 -16.10 -0.87 10.60
C GLY A 25 -15.51 -1.95 11.50
N GLU A 26 -16.01 -3.18 11.33
CA GLU A 26 -15.64 -4.35 12.11
C GLU A 26 -14.29 -4.90 11.65
N LEU A 27 -13.29 -4.91 12.55
CA LEU A 27 -11.92 -5.32 12.20
C LEU A 27 -11.85 -6.77 11.70
N ALA A 28 -12.69 -7.67 12.22
CA ALA A 28 -12.74 -9.06 11.80
C ALA A 28 -13.14 -9.25 10.32
N SER A 29 -13.77 -8.25 9.71
CA SER A 29 -14.11 -8.25 8.27
C SER A 29 -12.91 -7.90 7.36
N TRP A 30 -11.82 -7.40 7.94
CA TRP A 30 -10.62 -7.00 7.23
C TRP A 30 -9.56 -8.10 7.25
N GLN A 31 -8.88 -8.26 6.11
CA GLN A 31 -7.69 -9.10 5.98
C GLN A 31 -6.47 -8.22 5.73
N GLY A 32 -5.44 -8.35 6.56
CA GLY A 32 -4.14 -7.77 6.32
C GLY A 32 -3.37 -8.59 5.28
N CYS A 33 -2.74 -7.93 4.32
CA CYS A 33 -1.91 -8.61 3.33
C CYS A 33 -0.65 -7.84 2.97
N GLY A 34 0.42 -8.58 2.66
CA GLY A 34 1.70 -8.05 2.24
C GLY A 34 2.75 -7.94 3.35
N SER A 35 4.01 -7.86 2.93
CA SER A 35 5.18 -7.96 3.80
C SER A 35 5.27 -6.86 4.87
N GLY A 36 4.58 -5.74 4.70
CA GLY A 36 4.47 -4.69 5.72
C GLY A 36 3.90 -5.19 7.06
N PHE A 37 3.03 -6.20 7.03
CA PHE A 37 2.48 -6.81 8.25
C PHE A 37 3.49 -7.68 9.02
N ALA A 38 4.67 -7.98 8.45
CA ALA A 38 5.76 -8.64 9.16
C ALA A 38 6.64 -7.66 9.97
N LEU A 39 6.42 -6.34 9.83
CA LEU A 39 7.17 -5.34 10.57
C LEU A 39 6.70 -5.30 12.04
N ALA A 40 7.64 -5.36 12.99
CA ALA A 40 7.34 -5.31 14.42
C ALA A 40 6.44 -4.13 14.80
N GLY A 41 6.76 -2.92 14.31
CA GLY A 41 5.96 -1.72 14.59
C GLY A 41 4.55 -1.75 14.00
N VAL A 42 4.25 -2.61 13.01
CA VAL A 42 2.87 -2.82 12.55
C VAL A 42 2.15 -3.79 13.49
N GLY A 43 2.82 -4.84 13.95
CA GLY A 43 2.27 -5.79 14.93
C GLY A 43 1.91 -5.16 16.28
N GLU A 44 2.57 -4.07 16.66
CA GLU A 44 2.30 -3.31 17.90
C GLU A 44 1.08 -2.37 17.80
N LEU A 45 0.52 -2.17 16.60
CA LEU A 45 -0.64 -1.29 16.43
C LEU A 45 -1.89 -1.89 17.11
N PRO A 46 -2.61 -1.14 17.98
CA PRO A 46 -3.68 -1.69 18.82
C PRO A 46 -4.82 -2.41 18.09
N TRP A 47 -5.02 -2.10 16.81
CA TRP A 47 -6.11 -2.64 16.00
C TRP A 47 -5.69 -3.83 15.12
N VAL A 48 -4.40 -4.09 14.94
CA VAL A 48 -3.92 -5.14 14.02
C VAL A 48 -4.30 -6.54 14.51
N ALA A 49 -4.27 -6.77 15.83
CA ALA A 49 -4.71 -8.03 16.43
C ALA A 49 -6.21 -8.32 16.23
N GLY A 50 -7.01 -7.30 15.90
CA GLY A 50 -8.44 -7.46 15.64
C GLY A 50 -8.80 -7.81 14.20
N LEU A 51 -7.82 -7.83 13.28
CA LEU A 51 -8.05 -8.23 11.88
C LEU A 51 -8.47 -9.69 11.80
N GLY A 52 -9.38 -10.03 10.88
CA GLY A 52 -9.87 -11.40 10.74
C GLY A 52 -8.77 -12.39 10.30
N SER A 53 -7.78 -11.92 9.56
CA SER A 53 -6.57 -12.67 9.23
C SER A 53 -5.47 -11.75 8.72
N ILE A 54 -4.23 -12.24 8.75
CA ILE A 54 -3.06 -11.57 8.18
C ILE A 54 -2.28 -12.59 7.34
N ASP A 55 -2.01 -12.25 6.08
CA ASP A 55 -1.08 -12.97 5.21
C ASP A 55 0.06 -12.05 4.79
N SER A 56 1.17 -12.11 5.53
CA SER A 56 2.36 -11.29 5.26
C SER A 56 3.18 -11.78 4.07
N GLY A 57 2.91 -12.99 3.57
CA GLY A 57 3.56 -13.57 2.40
C GLY A 57 2.86 -13.23 1.08
N LEU A 58 1.65 -12.66 1.13
CA LEU A 58 0.89 -12.35 -0.08
C LEU A 58 1.55 -11.25 -0.90
N THR A 59 1.89 -11.56 -2.15
CA THR A 59 2.47 -10.61 -3.10
C THR A 59 1.50 -10.23 -4.20
N ALA A 60 1.72 -9.07 -4.83
CA ALA A 60 0.99 -8.70 -6.04
C ALA A 60 1.29 -9.70 -7.18
N HIS A 61 0.24 -10.18 -7.85
CA HIS A 61 0.37 -11.11 -8.98
C HIS A 61 -0.12 -10.47 -10.28
N ALA A 62 0.64 -10.65 -11.36
CA ALA A 62 0.32 -10.14 -12.69
C ALA A 62 -1.10 -10.52 -13.15
N ARG A 63 -1.57 -11.74 -12.82
CA ARG A 63 -2.94 -12.19 -13.12
C ARG A 63 -4.01 -11.28 -12.50
N GLN A 64 -3.83 -10.87 -11.23
CA GLN A 64 -4.80 -10.00 -10.57
C GLN A 64 -4.71 -8.57 -11.08
N ILE A 65 -3.50 -8.10 -11.40
CA ILE A 65 -3.29 -6.80 -12.05
C ILE A 65 -4.04 -6.77 -13.40
N GLY A 66 -3.89 -7.81 -14.23
CA GLY A 66 -4.61 -7.93 -15.49
C GLY A 66 -6.13 -7.95 -15.31
N ARG A 67 -6.65 -8.70 -14.33
CA ARG A 67 -8.09 -8.73 -14.02
C ARG A 67 -8.62 -7.34 -13.65
N LEU A 68 -7.91 -6.61 -12.78
CA LEU A 68 -8.27 -5.23 -12.43
C LEU A 68 -8.22 -4.32 -13.66
N GLY A 69 -7.20 -4.46 -14.50
CA GLY A 69 -7.07 -3.73 -15.76
C GLY A 69 -8.26 -3.96 -16.69
N CYS A 70 -8.70 -5.21 -16.87
CA CYS A 70 -9.87 -5.53 -17.69
C CYS A 70 -11.15 -4.87 -17.16
N LEU A 71 -11.38 -4.89 -15.84
CA LEU A 71 -12.55 -4.24 -15.23
C LEU A 71 -12.55 -2.73 -15.48
N ARG A 72 -11.41 -2.07 -15.28
CA ARG A 72 -11.26 -0.62 -15.47
C ARG A 72 -11.35 -0.21 -16.95
N LEU A 73 -10.77 -1.01 -17.84
CA LEU A 73 -10.87 -0.78 -19.28
C LEU A 73 -12.32 -0.89 -19.77
N ALA A 74 -13.07 -1.90 -19.31
CA ALA A 74 -14.49 -2.05 -19.62
C ALA A 74 -15.34 -0.89 -19.07
N ALA A 75 -14.91 -0.26 -17.97
CA ALA A 75 -15.52 0.94 -17.41
C ALA A 75 -15.12 2.25 -18.13
N GLY A 76 -14.30 2.18 -19.19
CA GLY A 76 -13.87 3.36 -19.95
C GLY A 76 -12.73 4.15 -19.30
N GLU A 77 -12.05 3.59 -18.30
CA GLU A 77 -10.97 4.25 -17.55
C GLU A 77 -9.57 4.04 -18.17
N GLY A 78 -9.51 3.54 -19.40
CA GLY A 78 -8.26 3.40 -20.14
C GLY A 78 -7.64 4.76 -20.50
N ILE A 79 -6.31 4.80 -20.60
CA ILE A 79 -5.56 5.97 -21.06
C ILE A 79 -4.67 5.58 -22.25
N ASP A 80 -4.25 6.55 -23.05
CA ASP A 80 -3.18 6.36 -24.03
C ASP A 80 -1.93 5.84 -23.29
N ALA A 81 -1.32 4.78 -23.82
CA ALA A 81 -0.11 4.20 -23.28
C ALA A 81 1.03 5.23 -23.17
N ALA A 82 1.11 6.20 -24.10
CA ALA A 82 2.10 7.26 -24.07
C ALA A 82 1.93 8.23 -22.88
N LEU A 83 0.73 8.28 -22.28
CA LEU A 83 0.43 9.10 -21.11
C LEU A 83 0.60 8.35 -19.78
N ALA A 84 0.83 7.03 -19.82
CA ALA A 84 1.04 6.25 -18.61
C ALA A 84 2.37 6.63 -17.94
N SER A 85 2.29 7.13 -16.71
CA SER A 85 3.46 7.56 -15.92
C SER A 85 3.49 6.89 -14.54
N PRO A 86 4.67 6.52 -14.00
CA PRO A 86 4.78 6.01 -12.64
C PRO A 86 4.28 7.02 -11.60
N ILE A 87 3.60 6.51 -10.57
CA ILE A 87 3.27 7.31 -9.38
C ILE A 87 4.44 7.22 -8.41
N TYR A 88 5.15 8.34 -8.23
CA TYR A 88 6.17 8.47 -7.20
C TYR A 88 5.50 8.72 -5.85
N VAL A 89 5.56 7.74 -4.96
CA VAL A 89 4.84 7.75 -3.67
C VAL A 89 5.65 8.34 -2.50
N ARG A 90 6.93 8.70 -2.72
CA ARG A 90 7.83 9.27 -1.71
C ARG A 90 8.37 10.61 -2.20
N ASP A 91 8.21 11.64 -1.37
CA ASP A 91 8.58 13.01 -1.74
C ASP A 91 10.08 13.20 -1.94
N LYS A 92 10.91 12.58 -1.08
CA LYS A 92 12.36 12.70 -1.12
C LYS A 92 13.04 11.35 -0.94
N VAL A 93 13.64 10.85 -2.03
CA VAL A 93 14.38 9.58 -2.05
C VAL A 93 15.89 9.80 -1.93
N ALA A 94 16.39 10.98 -2.27
CA ALA A 94 17.79 11.37 -2.11
C ALA A 94 17.91 12.42 -1.00
N GLN A 95 18.63 12.08 0.07
CA GLN A 95 19.04 13.06 1.07
C GLN A 95 20.19 13.89 0.52
N THR A 96 20.21 15.18 0.82
CA THR A 96 21.39 16.01 0.57
C THR A 96 22.54 15.58 1.49
N THR A 97 23.78 15.93 1.17
CA THR A 97 24.92 15.67 2.06
C THR A 97 24.71 16.30 3.44
N ALA A 98 24.13 17.50 3.50
CA ALA A 98 23.79 18.16 4.76
C ALA A 98 22.77 17.35 5.58
N GLU A 99 21.75 16.78 4.93
CA GLU A 99 20.76 15.94 5.60
C GLU A 99 21.36 14.61 6.09
N ARG A 100 22.25 13.98 5.30
CA ARG A 100 22.97 12.77 5.74
C ARG A 100 23.85 13.06 6.94
N LEU A 101 24.60 14.16 6.93
CA LEU A 101 25.46 14.57 8.04
C LEU A 101 24.64 14.91 9.30
N ALA A 102 23.51 15.62 9.14
CA ALA A 102 22.61 15.94 10.25
C ALA A 102 21.94 14.70 10.87
N ALA A 103 21.71 13.65 10.07
CA ALA A 103 21.21 12.35 10.54
C ALA A 103 22.32 11.43 11.09
N GLY A 104 23.56 11.90 11.21
CA GLY A 104 24.68 11.13 11.75
C GLY A 104 25.35 10.16 10.77
N GLY A 105 25.04 10.26 9.47
CA GLY A 105 25.69 9.50 8.40
C GLY A 105 27.08 10.06 8.06
N ARG A 106 27.99 9.19 7.61
CA ARG A 106 29.28 9.62 7.04
C ARG A 106 29.07 10.15 5.62
N ALA A 107 29.81 11.23 5.29
CA ALA A 107 29.80 11.85 3.97
C ALA A 107 30.17 10.84 2.88
#